data_AF-A0A8C2PZT1-F1
#
_entry.id   AF-A0A8C2PZT1-F1
#
_cell.length_a   1.000
_cell.length_b   1.000
_cell.length_c   1.000
_cell.angle_alpha   90.00
_cell.angle_beta   90.00
_cell.angle_gamma   90.00
#
_symmetry.space_group_name_H-M   'P 1'
#
loop_
_entity.id
_entity.type
_entity.pdbx_description
1 polymer ?
#
loop_
_entity_poly.entity_id
_entity_poly.type
_entity_poly.pdbx_seq_one_letter_code
_entity_poly.pdbx_strand_id
1 'polypeptide(L)' 'LESQLQEAIRLKKEGNASYREKNVRTAIGCYHRALLVLRGLDSEVTSALQGFVPRVPKLSQAQEDLLRSTQVDCYNNLA' A
#
# COMPACT_ATOMS: atom_id res chain seq x y z
N LEU A 1 -7.19 3.66 8.74
CA LEU A 1 -7.03 2.20 8.60
C LEU A 1 -7.76 1.66 7.39
N GLU A 2 -9.06 1.34 7.47
CA GLU A 2 -9.79 0.73 6.34
C GLU A 2 -9.76 1.61 5.08
N SER A 3 -10.03 2.92 5.22
CA SER A 3 -9.95 3.87 4.11
C SER A 3 -8.56 3.93 3.46
N GLN A 4 -7.47 3.77 4.22
CA GLN A 4 -6.10 3.78 3.69
C GLN A 4 -5.76 2.47 2.99
N LEU A 5 -6.23 1.34 3.52
CA LEU A 5 -6.06 0.04 2.89
C LEU A 5 -6.82 -0.02 1.56
N GLN A 6 -8.06 0.45 1.53
CA GLN A 6 -8.84 0.59 0.30
C GLN A 6 -8.19 1.56 -0.70
N GLU A 7 -7.60 2.65 -0.22
CA GLU A 7 -6.87 3.59 -1.08
C GLU A 7 -5.65 2.94 -1.74
N ALA A 8 -4.85 2.17 -0.99
CA ALA A 8 -3.72 1.44 -1.56
C ALA A 8 -4.17 0.42 -2.62
N ILE A 9 -5.27 -0.29 -2.38
CA ILE A 9 -5.86 -1.23 -3.35
C ILE A 9 -6.34 -0.50 -4.60
N ARG A 10 -6.96 0.68 -4.45
CA ARG A 10 -7.39 1.52 -5.57
C ARG A 10 -6.20 1.97 -6.41
N LEU A 11 -5.15 2.49 -5.77
CA LEU A 11 -3.91 2.91 -6.44
C LEU A 11 -3.26 1.74 -7.19
N LYS A 12 -3.23 0.54 -6.61
CA LYS A 12 -2.75 -0.67 -7.29
C LYS A 12 -3.60 -1.00 -8.53
N LYS A 13 -4.93 -0.90 -8.45
CA LYS A 13 -5.82 -1.12 -9.60
C LYS A 13 -5.63 -0.08 -10.70
N GLU A 14 -5.45 1.19 -10.35
CA GLU A 14 -5.14 2.28 -11.28
C GLU A 14 -3.78 2.09 -11.95
N GLY A 15 -2.79 1.60 -11.20
CA GLY A 15 -1.49 1.19 -11.75
C GLY A 15 -1.65 0.08 -12.79
N ASN A 16 -2.43 -0.95 -12.48
CA ASN A 16 -2.72 -2.04 -13.42
C ASN A 16 -3.45 -1.56 -14.68
N ALA A 17 -4.33 -0.56 -14.57
CA ALA A 17 -5.01 0.04 -15.72
C ALA A 17 -4.02 0.81 -16.60
N SER A 18 -3.23 1.70 -15.98
CA SER A 18 -2.18 2.48 -16.66
C SER A 18 -1.16 1.58 -17.36
N TYR A 19 -0.77 0.46 -16.73
CA TYR A 19 0.17 -0.50 -17.31
C TYR A 19 -0.40 -1.16 -18.57
N ARG A 20 -1.68 -1.60 -18.52
CA ARG A 20 -2.38 -2.17 -19.69
C ARG A 20 -2.49 -1.19 -20.85
N GLU A 21 -2.60 0.10 -20.55
CA GLU A 21 -2.61 1.20 -21.53
C GLU A 21 -1.21 1.60 -22.02
N LYS A 22 -0.15 0.88 -21.61
CA LYS A 22 1.26 1.19 -21.88
C LYS A 22 1.74 2.54 -21.33
N ASN A 23 0.98 3.13 -20.40
CA ASN A 23 1.39 4.32 -19.66
C ASN A 23 2.25 3.92 -18.43
N VAL A 24 3.45 3.41 -18.72
CA VAL A 24 4.33 2.77 -17.74
C VAL A 24 4.74 3.72 -16.61
N ARG A 25 5.02 4.99 -16.92
CA ARG A 25 5.41 5.99 -15.91
C ARG A 25 4.30 6.21 -14.87
N THR A 26 3.05 6.31 -15.33
CA THR A 26 1.89 6.46 -14.44
C THR A 26 1.68 5.21 -13.60
N ALA A 27 1.81 4.02 -14.22
CA ALA A 27 1.71 2.75 -13.50
C ALA A 27 2.69 2.64 -12.33
N ILE A 28 3.98 2.92 -12.60
CA ILE A 28 5.05 2.92 -11.59
C ILE A 28 4.71 3.90 -10.45
N GLY A 29 4.27 5.11 -10.80
CA GLY A 29 3.88 6.13 -9.81
C GLY A 29 2.74 5.66 -8.91
N CYS A 30 1.73 5.00 -9.46
CA CYS A 30 0.61 4.44 -8.71
C CYS A 30 1.06 3.33 -7.75
N TYR A 31 1.90 2.38 -8.20
CA TYR A 31 2.40 1.30 -7.34
C TYR A 31 3.25 1.83 -6.18
N HIS A 32 4.14 2.80 -6.42
CA HIS A 32 4.91 3.40 -5.34
C HIS A 32 4.03 4.17 -4.34
N ARG A 33 3.02 4.92 -4.82
CA ARG A 33 2.07 5.59 -3.92
C ARG A 33 1.28 4.59 -3.09
N ALA A 34 0.84 3.47 -3.66
CA ALA A 34 0.18 2.40 -2.93
C ALA A 34 1.10 1.87 -1.81
N LEU A 35 2.36 1.57 -2.11
CA LEU A 35 3.35 1.11 -1.13
C LEU A 35 3.60 2.11 -0.01
N LEU A 36 3.64 3.42 -0.31
CA LEU A 36 3.79 4.47 0.71
C LEU A 36 2.60 4.51 1.67
N VAL A 37 1.37 4.36 1.16
CA VAL A 37 0.16 4.29 1.99
C VAL A 37 0.21 3.06 2.89
N LEU A 38 0.55 1.88 2.35
CA LEU A 38 0.66 0.64 3.13
C LEU A 38 1.74 0.71 4.20
N ARG A 39 2.88 1.38 3.92
CA ARG A 39 3.96 1.59 4.89
C ARG A 39 3.53 2.40 6.11
N GLY A 40 2.56 3.31 5.94
CA GLY A 40 1.96 4.05 7.06
C GLY A 40 1.00 3.22 7.92
N LEU A 41 0.59 2.04 7.45
CA LEU A 41 -0.27 1.09 8.16
C LEU A 41 0.51 -0.04 8.83
N ASP A 42 1.76 -0.24 8.42
CA ASP A 42 2.61 -1.32 8.90
C ASP A 42 3.03 -1.08 10.36
N SER A 43 2.65 -2.02 11.23
CA SER A 43 2.89 -1.93 12.66
C SER A 43 4.38 -2.01 13.02
N GLU A 44 5.21 -2.69 12.22
CA GLU A 44 6.66 -2.78 12.48
C GLU A 44 7.34 -1.44 12.18
N VAL A 45 6.95 -0.81 11.07
CA VAL A 45 7.46 0.50 10.66
C VAL A 45 7.01 1.61 11.61
N THR A 46 5.73 1.59 11.99
CA THR A 46 5.17 2.59 12.92
C THR A 46 5.63 2.38 14.37
N SER A 47 6.08 1.17 14.74
CA SER A 47 6.64 0.90 16.07
C SER A 47 7.94 1.67 16.32
N ALA A 48 8.78 1.87 15.30
CA ALA A 48 9.98 2.71 15.39
C ALA A 48 9.65 4.20 15.60
N LEU A 49 8.40 4.61 15.34
CA LEU A 49 7.91 5.98 15.51
C LEU A 49 7.05 6.14 16.79
N GLN A 50 7.01 5.12 17.65
CA GLN A 50 6.27 5.17 18.92
C GLN A 50 6.75 6.36 19.77
N GLY A 51 5.81 7.24 20.12
CA GLY A 51 6.07 8.48 20.87
C GLY A 51 6.09 9.76 20.02
N PHE A 52 6.26 9.65 18.70
CA PHE A 52 6.24 10.80 17.78
C PHE A 52 4.94 10.90 16.95
N VAL A 53 4.20 9.81 16.83
CA VAL A 53 3.00 9.72 15.98
C VAL A 53 1.85 9.14 16.81
N PRO A 54 0.59 9.61 16.60
CA PRO A 54 -0.57 8.98 17.22
C PRO A 54 -0.58 7.48 16.99
N ARG A 55 -0.86 6.72 18.05
CA ARG A 55 -0.86 5.26 18.00
C ARG A 55 -1.89 4.79 16.98
N VAL A 56 -1.41 4.23 15.87
CA VAL A 56 -2.26 3.62 14.85
C VAL A 56 -2.91 2.37 15.47
N PRO A 57 -4.24 2.20 15.40
CA PRO A 57 -4.88 1.01 15.92
C PRO A 57 -4.37 -0.23 15.18
N LYS A 58 -4.22 -1.36 15.89
CA LYS A 58 -3.79 -2.61 15.26
C LYS A 58 -4.80 -3.03 14.20
N LEU A 59 -4.29 -3.46 13.04
CA LEU A 59 -5.08 -4.08 11.99
C LEU A 59 -5.64 -5.43 12.49
N SER A 60 -6.78 -5.84 11.94
CA SER A 60 -7.24 -7.23 12.07
C SER A 60 -6.37 -8.15 11.20
N GLN A 61 -6.39 -9.46 11.48
CA GLN A 61 -5.62 -10.43 10.68
C GLN A 61 -5.97 -10.34 9.18
N ALA A 62 -7.26 -10.24 8.86
CA ALA A 62 -7.71 -10.09 7.47
C ALA A 62 -7.17 -8.81 6.81
N GLN A 63 -7.05 -7.71 7.56
CA GLN A 63 -6.47 -6.48 7.06
C GLN A 63 -4.95 -6.58 6.89
N GLU A 64 -4.25 -7.29 7.77
CA GLU A 64 -2.82 -7.59 7.59
C GLU A 64 -2.57 -8.44 6.34
N ASP A 65 -3.38 -9.46 6.11
CA ASP A 65 -3.26 -10.33 4.93
C ASP A 65 -3.51 -9.55 3.63
N LEU A 66 -4.49 -8.64 3.66
CA LEU A 66 -4.79 -7.75 2.55
C LEU A 66 -3.68 -6.72 2.30
N LEU A 67 -3.08 -6.18 3.37
CA LEU A 67 -1.90 -5.31 3.29
C LEU A 67 -0.73 -6.04 2.65
N ARG A 68 -0.37 -7.23 3.16
CA ARG A 68 0.77 -8.02 2.67
C ARG A 68 0.58 -8.44 1.22
N SER A 69 -0.59 -8.96 0.86
CA SER A 69 -0.89 -9.34 -0.52
C SER A 69 -0.82 -8.13 -1.48
N THR A 70 -1.34 -6.97 -1.08
CA THR A 70 -1.25 -5.75 -1.90
C THR A 70 0.20 -5.26 -2.06
N GLN A 71 1.03 -5.39 -1.02
CA GLN A 71 2.46 -5.07 -1.12
C GLN A 71 3.18 -5.98 -2.12
N VAL A 72 2.97 -7.30 -2.01
CA VAL A 72 3.56 -8.30 -2.92
C VAL A 72 3.15 -8.02 -4.36
N ASP A 73 1.86 -7.77 -4.61
CA ASP A 73 1.34 -7.38 -5.92
C ASP A 73 2.07 -6.14 -6.47
N CYS A 74 2.25 -5.09 -5.68
CA CYS A 74 2.91 -3.87 -6.12
C CYS A 74 4.38 -4.09 -6.44
N TYR A 75 5.12 -4.84 -5.60
CA TYR A 75 6.53 -5.17 -5.88
C TYR A 75 6.67 -6.03 -7.13
N ASN A 76 5.81 -7.03 -7.32
CA ASN A 76 5.82 -7.87 -8.51
C ASN A 76 5.56 -7.05 -9.79
N ASN A 77 4.65 -6.07 -9.73
CA ASN A 77 4.36 -5.21 -10.88
C ASN A 77 5.44 -4.14 -11.16
N LEU A 78 6.38 -3.94 -10.24
CA LEU A 78 7.52 -3.01 -10.37
C LEU A 78 8.81 -3.69 -10.86
N ALA A 79 8.88 -5.02 -10.78
CA ALA A 79 10.00 -5.83 -11.26
C ALA A 79 10.00 -5.89 -12.80
#